data_AF-A0A317X5F3-F1
#
_entry.id   AF-A0A317X5F3-F1
#
_cell.length_a   1.000
_cell.length_b   1.000
_cell.length_c   1.000
_cell.angle_alpha   90.00
_cell.angle_beta   90.00
_cell.angle_gamma   90.00
#
_symmetry.space_group_name_H-M   'P 1'
#
loop_
_entity.id
_entity.type
_entity.pdbx_description
1 polymer ?
#
loop_
_entity_poly.entity_id
_entity_poly.type
_entity_poly.pdbx_seq_one_letter_code
_entity_poly.pdbx_strand_id
1 'polypeptide(L)'
;MSKRRLFRWPARRTAGLGCLALLVTSVVSWYLYGGQPEEPQPVPQIQPDTDHEIVTSQLAEITATYSNATNEIGLVLAATVREDLTWLLNYCKDHGTIPFIYTTDEPPAPHLLVPRTIRGREAAAYLSFVVDFYSQLPKYTIFIHSNLDQWHNDLFGTHTSPALKNLRLEAVDAQGYVNLRCEHNPGCPTSVHPWNPTQIDIEKDDIRAYFPQVYQTLLNVPLDQVPEHIGNVCCGQFAVSRERILQRPREDYERMLRWAEETDLTDSFGVGWVYEKIWHIIFGMDMIYCPRYEQCRCDTYGWCGPLASGETLQAVRAKS
;
A
#
# COMPACT_ATOMS: atom_id res chain seq x y z
N MET A 1 9.41 63.12 14.11
CA MET A 1 8.71 63.60 12.90
C MET A 1 9.22 62.84 11.68
N SER A 2 8.48 61.81 11.23
CA SER A 2 8.84 61.03 10.02
C SER A 2 8.07 61.59 8.81
N LYS A 3 8.78 62.04 7.77
CA LYS A 3 8.18 62.49 6.50
C LYS A 3 7.92 61.27 5.61
N ARG A 4 6.64 60.90 5.44
CA ARG A 4 6.20 59.94 4.41
C ARG A 4 6.52 60.51 3.02
N ARG A 5 7.23 59.74 2.18
CA ARG A 5 7.38 60.03 0.74
C ARG A 5 6.14 59.50 0.01
N LEU A 6 5.40 60.40 -0.64
CA LEU A 6 4.29 60.07 -1.54
C LEU A 6 4.83 59.53 -2.86
N PHE A 7 4.37 58.32 -3.23
CA PHE A 7 4.63 57.72 -4.53
C PHE A 7 3.87 58.49 -5.62
N ARG A 8 4.58 59.06 -6.59
CA ARG A 8 3.98 59.71 -7.76
C ARG A 8 3.88 58.69 -8.90
N TRP A 9 2.68 58.51 -9.42
CA TRP A 9 2.44 57.70 -10.62
C TRP A 9 3.08 58.34 -11.87
N PRO A 10 3.61 57.54 -12.82
CA PRO A 10 4.11 58.07 -14.08
C PRO A 10 2.99 58.69 -14.92
N ALA A 11 3.32 59.71 -15.72
CA ALA A 11 2.34 60.39 -16.58
C ALA A 11 1.73 59.42 -17.60
N ARG A 12 0.41 59.54 -17.85
CA ARG A 12 -0.42 58.64 -18.68
C ARG A 12 0.18 58.20 -20.03
N ARG A 13 1.04 59.01 -20.65
CA ARG A 13 1.74 58.67 -21.91
C ARG A 13 2.80 57.57 -21.76
N THR A 14 3.47 57.48 -20.62
CA THR A 14 4.49 56.46 -20.35
C THR A 14 3.90 55.09 -20.01
N ALA A 15 2.72 55.07 -19.37
CA ALA A 15 1.97 53.82 -19.13
C ALA A 15 1.43 53.21 -20.43
N GLY A 16 0.96 54.04 -21.38
CA GLY A 16 0.45 53.58 -22.67
C GLY A 16 1.53 52.93 -23.56
N LEU A 17 2.74 53.50 -23.58
CA LEU A 17 3.89 52.92 -24.30
C LEU A 17 4.39 51.62 -23.66
N GLY A 18 4.34 51.51 -22.31
CA GLY A 18 4.69 50.28 -21.60
C GLY A 18 3.72 49.12 -21.88
N CYS A 19 2.41 49.38 -21.90
CA CYS A 19 1.41 48.36 -22.23
C CYS A 19 1.51 47.89 -23.69
N LEU A 20 1.82 48.81 -24.62
CA LEU A 20 2.00 48.46 -26.03
C LEU A 20 3.25 47.58 -26.24
N ALA A 21 4.35 47.90 -25.56
CA ALA A 21 5.56 47.09 -25.61
C ALA A 21 5.34 45.67 -25.07
N LEU A 22 4.61 45.53 -23.95
CA LEU A 22 4.27 44.22 -23.36
C LEU A 22 3.42 43.38 -24.30
N LEU A 23 2.41 43.97 -24.95
CA LEU A 23 1.55 43.28 -25.91
C LEU A 23 2.33 42.80 -27.15
N VAL A 24 3.23 43.63 -27.68
CA VAL A 24 4.07 43.23 -28.82
C VAL A 24 5.02 42.09 -28.42
N THR A 25 5.63 42.15 -27.23
CA THR A 25 6.52 41.06 -26.76
C THR A 25 5.79 39.75 -26.48
N SER A 26 4.54 39.80 -26.01
CA SER A 26 3.74 38.59 -25.81
C SER A 26 3.29 37.96 -27.13
N VAL A 27 2.93 38.78 -28.12
CA VAL A 27 2.53 38.29 -29.45
C VAL A 27 3.73 37.70 -30.19
N VAL A 28 4.90 38.35 -30.13
CA VAL A 28 6.14 37.83 -30.74
C VAL A 28 6.61 36.56 -30.01
N SER A 29 6.49 36.48 -28.69
CA SER A 29 6.81 35.24 -27.96
C SER A 29 5.85 34.11 -28.29
N TRP A 30 4.57 34.39 -28.48
CA TRP A 30 3.60 33.39 -28.92
C TRP A 30 3.86 32.96 -30.37
N TYR A 31 4.32 33.86 -31.25
CA TYR A 31 4.65 33.52 -32.63
C TYR A 31 5.98 32.75 -32.76
N LEU A 32 6.95 33.01 -31.88
CA LEU A 32 8.27 32.36 -31.89
C LEU A 32 8.32 31.07 -31.06
N TYR A 33 7.49 30.96 -30.00
CA TYR A 33 7.52 29.86 -29.02
C TYR A 33 6.16 29.22 -28.76
N GLY A 34 5.08 29.75 -29.32
CA GLY A 34 3.77 29.09 -29.32
C GLY A 34 3.80 27.92 -30.30
N GLY A 35 4.41 26.82 -29.88
CA GLY A 35 4.25 25.53 -30.51
C GLY A 35 2.76 25.22 -30.65
N GLN A 36 2.40 24.58 -31.76
CA GLN A 36 1.08 23.98 -31.93
C GLN A 36 0.71 23.22 -30.64
N PRO A 37 -0.55 23.24 -30.18
CA PRO A 37 -0.97 22.31 -29.14
C PRO A 37 -0.65 20.90 -29.65
N GLU A 38 0.28 20.22 -28.98
CA GLU A 38 0.53 18.81 -29.22
C GLU A 38 -0.80 18.10 -29.02
N GLU A 39 -1.37 17.55 -30.10
CA GLU A 39 -2.39 16.52 -29.95
C GLU A 39 -1.83 15.47 -28.99
N PRO A 40 -2.61 15.02 -28.00
CA PRO A 40 -2.18 13.91 -27.16
C PRO A 40 -1.83 12.76 -28.10
N GLN A 41 -0.53 12.43 -28.17
CA GLN A 41 -0.08 11.22 -28.83
C GLN A 41 -0.92 10.08 -28.23
N PRO A 42 -1.54 9.21 -29.06
CA PRO A 42 -2.21 8.04 -28.52
C PRO A 42 -1.20 7.31 -27.64
N VAL A 43 -1.56 7.12 -26.37
CA VAL A 43 -0.80 6.28 -25.44
C VAL A 43 -0.54 4.96 -26.19
N PRO A 44 0.73 4.54 -26.37
CA PRO A 44 1.02 3.29 -27.06
C PRO A 44 0.20 2.19 -26.38
N GLN A 45 -0.64 1.49 -27.15
CA GLN A 45 -1.22 0.26 -26.66
C GLN A 45 -0.05 -0.70 -26.47
N ILE A 46 0.37 -0.86 -25.21
CA ILE A 46 1.40 -1.82 -24.84
C ILE A 46 0.76 -3.18 -25.09
N GLN A 47 1.06 -3.75 -26.26
CA GLN A 47 0.83 -5.16 -26.50
C GLN A 47 1.61 -5.91 -25.42
N PRO A 48 0.99 -6.83 -24.66
CA PRO A 48 1.69 -7.55 -23.61
C PRO A 48 2.98 -8.10 -24.19
N ASP A 49 4.10 -7.80 -23.55
CA ASP A 49 5.37 -8.41 -23.92
C ASP A 49 5.16 -9.93 -23.87
N THR A 50 5.52 -10.64 -24.93
CA THR A 50 5.35 -12.10 -25.00
C THR A 50 5.99 -12.78 -23.80
N ASP A 51 7.06 -12.20 -23.27
CA ASP A 51 7.75 -12.70 -22.08
C ASP A 51 6.90 -12.52 -20.81
N HIS A 52 6.18 -11.41 -20.66
CA HIS A 52 5.28 -11.17 -19.54
C HIS A 52 4.12 -12.17 -19.52
N GLU A 53 3.47 -12.42 -20.67
CA GLU A 53 2.37 -13.38 -20.75
C GLU A 53 2.81 -14.82 -20.44
N ILE A 54 4.02 -15.20 -20.88
CA ILE A 54 4.63 -16.49 -20.54
C ILE A 54 4.87 -16.62 -19.03
N VAL A 55 5.35 -15.55 -18.38
CA VAL A 55 5.61 -15.54 -16.94
C VAL A 55 4.30 -15.62 -16.15
N THR A 56 3.28 -14.81 -16.49
CA THR A 56 1.99 -14.83 -15.79
C THR A 56 1.25 -16.15 -16.00
N SER A 57 1.33 -16.74 -17.19
CA SER A 57 0.77 -18.06 -17.47
C SER A 57 1.40 -19.14 -16.58
N GLN A 58 2.74 -19.19 -16.47
CA GLN A 58 3.42 -20.13 -15.59
C GLN A 58 3.11 -19.89 -14.10
N LEU A 59 2.98 -18.63 -13.68
CA LEU A 59 2.57 -18.31 -12.32
C LEU A 59 1.15 -18.82 -12.04
N ALA A 60 0.22 -18.62 -12.98
CA ALA A 60 -1.15 -19.13 -12.87
C ALA A 60 -1.20 -20.67 -12.85
N GLU A 61 -0.34 -21.35 -13.59
CA GLU A 61 -0.18 -22.81 -13.50
C GLU A 61 0.24 -23.24 -12.08
N ILE A 62 1.18 -22.53 -11.45
CA ILE A 62 1.56 -22.78 -10.05
C ILE A 62 0.35 -22.54 -9.13
N THR A 63 -0.37 -21.43 -9.28
CA THR A 63 -1.60 -21.13 -8.52
C THR A 63 -2.63 -22.25 -8.64
N ALA A 64 -2.81 -22.82 -9.83
CA ALA A 64 -3.78 -23.89 -10.09
C ALA A 64 -3.44 -25.21 -9.37
N THR A 65 -2.19 -25.41 -8.93
CA THR A 65 -1.79 -26.57 -8.13
C THR A 65 -2.11 -26.44 -6.65
N TYR A 66 -2.61 -25.28 -6.21
CA TYR A 66 -2.82 -24.98 -4.80
C TYR A 66 -3.71 -26.01 -4.09
N SER A 67 -3.22 -26.49 -2.95
CA SER A 67 -4.02 -27.16 -1.94
C SER A 67 -3.57 -26.76 -0.53
N ASN A 68 -4.52 -26.35 0.31
CA ASN A 68 -4.27 -26.00 1.71
C ASN A 68 -3.79 -27.18 2.59
N ALA A 69 -3.80 -28.41 2.04
CA ALA A 69 -3.29 -29.63 2.66
C ALA A 69 -1.79 -29.84 2.42
N THR A 70 -1.24 -29.36 1.30
CA THR A 70 0.15 -29.59 0.90
C THR A 70 0.99 -28.32 0.83
N ASN A 71 0.35 -27.16 0.69
CA ASN A 71 1.02 -25.87 0.56
C ASN A 71 0.82 -25.05 1.82
N GLU A 72 1.91 -24.76 2.53
CA GLU A 72 1.86 -23.96 3.75
C GLU A 72 1.85 -22.46 3.50
N ILE A 73 2.52 -21.98 2.43
CA ILE A 73 2.76 -20.55 2.20
C ILE A 73 2.06 -20.09 0.92
N GLY A 74 1.17 -19.11 1.05
CA GLY A 74 0.60 -18.35 -0.06
C GLY A 74 1.15 -16.92 -0.10
N LEU A 75 1.61 -16.47 -1.27
CA LEU A 75 2.00 -15.09 -1.54
C LEU A 75 0.85 -14.38 -2.23
N VAL A 76 0.40 -13.24 -1.71
CA VAL A 76 -0.76 -12.50 -2.23
C VAL A 76 -0.30 -11.11 -2.67
N LEU A 77 -0.65 -10.74 -3.90
CA LEU A 77 -0.25 -9.48 -4.52
C LEU A 77 -1.27 -9.00 -5.55
N ALA A 78 -1.36 -7.69 -5.70
CA ALA A 78 -1.92 -7.09 -6.91
C ALA A 78 -0.82 -6.93 -7.95
N ALA A 79 -1.17 -7.08 -9.23
CA ALA A 79 -0.26 -6.77 -10.32
C ALA A 79 -0.94 -6.14 -11.54
N THR A 80 -0.16 -5.45 -12.37
CA THR A 80 -0.54 -4.98 -13.70
C THR A 80 0.35 -5.61 -14.78
N VAL A 81 -0.06 -5.51 -16.04
CA VAL A 81 0.75 -5.96 -17.20
C VAL A 81 2.10 -5.24 -17.34
N ARG A 82 2.38 -4.22 -16.53
CA ARG A 82 3.62 -3.43 -16.58
C ARG A 82 4.69 -3.95 -15.60
N GLU A 83 4.35 -4.90 -14.74
CA GLU A 83 5.26 -5.37 -13.70
C GLU A 83 6.02 -6.61 -14.13
N ASP A 84 7.34 -6.62 -13.87
CA ASP A 84 8.16 -7.81 -14.07
C ASP A 84 7.99 -8.78 -12.89
N LEU A 85 7.28 -9.88 -13.14
CA LEU A 85 7.03 -10.95 -12.17
C LEU A 85 8.02 -12.12 -12.29
N THR A 86 9.09 -12.00 -13.09
CA THR A 86 10.09 -13.06 -13.29
C THR A 86 10.75 -13.45 -11.96
N TRP A 87 11.01 -12.47 -11.10
CA TRP A 87 11.58 -12.71 -9.76
C TRP A 87 10.65 -13.58 -8.90
N LEU A 88 9.34 -13.36 -8.99
CA LEU A 88 8.33 -14.09 -8.24
C LEU A 88 8.21 -15.52 -8.75
N LEU A 89 8.23 -15.70 -10.07
CA LEU A 89 8.22 -17.03 -10.70
C LEU A 89 9.40 -17.88 -10.23
N ASN A 90 10.61 -17.29 -10.24
CA ASN A 90 11.81 -17.96 -9.74
C ASN A 90 11.69 -18.28 -8.24
N TYR A 91 11.24 -17.33 -7.43
CA TYR A 91 11.04 -17.55 -5.99
C TYR A 91 10.06 -18.70 -5.72
N CYS A 92 8.91 -18.73 -6.42
CA CYS A 92 7.91 -19.77 -6.22
C CYS A 92 8.42 -21.16 -6.62
N LYS A 93 9.19 -21.27 -7.72
CA LYS A 93 9.81 -22.53 -8.13
C LYS A 93 10.87 -23.01 -7.13
N ASP A 94 11.69 -22.11 -6.62
CA ASP A 94 12.78 -22.44 -5.70
C ASP A 94 12.29 -22.82 -4.30
N HIS A 95 11.18 -22.21 -3.85
CA HIS A 95 10.69 -22.34 -2.47
C HIS A 95 9.37 -23.10 -2.32
N GLY A 96 8.73 -23.51 -3.43
CA GLY A 96 7.45 -24.22 -3.40
C GLY A 96 6.28 -23.38 -2.85
N THR A 97 6.38 -22.05 -2.92
CA THR A 97 5.32 -21.13 -2.48
C THR A 97 4.28 -20.93 -3.57
N ILE A 98 3.03 -20.69 -3.18
CA ILE A 98 1.92 -20.53 -4.12
C ILE A 98 1.60 -19.04 -4.29
N PRO A 99 1.69 -18.49 -5.52
CA PRO A 99 1.33 -17.11 -5.79
C PRO A 99 -0.18 -16.98 -6.04
N PHE A 100 -0.83 -16.00 -5.40
CA PHE A 100 -2.20 -15.56 -5.67
C PHE A 100 -2.13 -14.12 -6.17
N ILE A 101 -2.07 -13.98 -7.49
CA ILE A 101 -1.83 -12.70 -8.16
C ILE A 101 -3.16 -12.21 -8.72
N TYR A 102 -3.61 -11.05 -8.25
CA TYR A 102 -4.83 -10.41 -8.72
C TYR A 102 -4.48 -9.25 -9.66
N THR A 103 -5.11 -9.18 -10.85
CA THR A 103 -4.90 -8.07 -11.78
C THR A 103 -5.68 -6.83 -11.36
N THR A 104 -5.07 -5.65 -11.48
CA THR A 104 -5.75 -4.35 -11.35
C THR A 104 -5.84 -3.61 -12.69
N ASP A 105 -5.65 -4.32 -13.81
CA ASP A 105 -5.81 -3.76 -15.16
C ASP A 105 -7.29 -3.66 -15.55
N GLU A 106 -7.61 -2.65 -16.37
CA GLU A 106 -8.89 -2.54 -17.07
C GLU A 106 -8.62 -2.43 -18.59
N PRO A 107 -8.95 -3.45 -19.40
CA PRO A 107 -9.55 -4.74 -19.04
C PRO A 107 -8.58 -5.66 -18.25
N PRO A 108 -9.10 -6.67 -17.52
CA PRO A 108 -8.28 -7.57 -16.72
C PRO A 108 -7.20 -8.31 -17.53
N ALA A 109 -5.98 -8.38 -17.00
CA ALA A 109 -4.91 -9.15 -17.60
C ALA A 109 -5.26 -10.66 -17.67
N PRO A 110 -4.87 -11.35 -18.76
CA PRO A 110 -5.11 -12.79 -18.87
C PRO A 110 -4.33 -13.57 -17.79
N HIS A 111 -4.83 -14.75 -17.45
CA HIS A 111 -4.26 -15.71 -16.48
C HIS A 111 -4.28 -15.27 -15.00
N LEU A 112 -4.28 -13.97 -14.70
CA LEU A 112 -4.33 -13.45 -13.34
C LEU A 112 -5.74 -13.53 -12.74
N LEU A 113 -5.82 -13.60 -11.42
CA LEU A 113 -7.09 -13.60 -10.69
C LEU A 113 -7.76 -12.23 -10.82
N VAL A 114 -9.09 -12.20 -10.91
CA VAL A 114 -9.84 -10.94 -10.98
C VAL A 114 -10.35 -10.60 -9.58
N PRO A 115 -10.00 -9.43 -9.02
CA PRO A 115 -10.44 -9.07 -7.68
C PRO A 115 -11.93 -8.69 -7.71
N ARG A 116 -12.59 -8.75 -6.55
CA ARG A 116 -14.01 -8.41 -6.42
C ARG A 116 -14.29 -6.92 -6.69
N THR A 117 -13.25 -6.10 -6.60
CA THR A 117 -13.19 -4.70 -7.00
C THR A 117 -11.75 -4.35 -7.35
N ILE A 118 -11.52 -3.32 -8.16
CA ILE A 118 -10.18 -2.72 -8.38
C ILE A 118 -9.98 -1.43 -7.56
N ARG A 119 -10.99 -0.98 -6.81
CA ARG A 119 -10.89 0.19 -5.92
C ARG A 119 -10.13 -0.17 -4.65
N GLY A 120 -9.08 0.59 -4.35
CA GLY A 120 -8.20 0.32 -3.21
C GLY A 120 -6.87 -0.34 -3.56
N ARG A 121 -6.54 -0.48 -4.87
CA ARG A 121 -5.26 -0.99 -5.35
C ARG A 121 -4.95 -2.38 -4.76
N GLU A 122 -3.80 -2.57 -4.11
CA GLU A 122 -3.41 -3.83 -3.47
C GLU A 122 -4.38 -4.29 -2.38
N ALA A 123 -5.05 -3.36 -1.70
CA ALA A 123 -5.98 -3.72 -0.64
C ALA A 123 -7.17 -4.52 -1.16
N ALA A 124 -7.62 -4.21 -2.38
CA ALA A 124 -8.70 -4.93 -3.03
C ALA A 124 -8.31 -6.38 -3.34
N ALA A 125 -7.08 -6.59 -3.84
CA ALA A 125 -6.52 -7.92 -4.06
C ALA A 125 -6.42 -8.73 -2.75
N TYR A 126 -5.91 -8.10 -1.70
CA TYR A 126 -5.72 -8.76 -0.40
C TYR A 126 -7.04 -9.20 0.22
N LEU A 127 -8.04 -8.32 0.23
CA LEU A 127 -9.37 -8.65 0.74
C LEU A 127 -10.08 -9.68 -0.15
N SER A 128 -9.93 -9.58 -1.48
CA SER A 128 -10.50 -10.55 -2.41
C SER A 128 -9.95 -11.94 -2.15
N PHE A 129 -8.63 -12.07 -1.99
CA PHE A 129 -7.99 -13.33 -1.59
C PHE A 129 -8.57 -13.89 -0.29
N VAL A 130 -8.65 -13.07 0.76
CA VAL A 130 -9.15 -13.53 2.07
C VAL A 130 -10.58 -14.04 1.94
N VAL A 131 -11.44 -13.38 1.17
CA VAL A 131 -12.83 -13.81 0.97
C VAL A 131 -12.95 -15.04 0.08
N ASP A 132 -12.19 -15.10 -1.02
CA ASP A 132 -12.25 -16.18 -2.01
C ASP A 132 -11.72 -17.49 -1.44
N PHE A 133 -10.64 -17.41 -0.65
CA PHE A 133 -9.96 -18.57 -0.07
C PHE A 133 -10.25 -18.77 1.41
N TYR A 134 -11.23 -18.07 2.00
CA TYR A 134 -11.47 -18.07 3.46
C TYR A 134 -11.51 -19.48 4.11
N SER A 135 -12.19 -20.44 3.48
CA SER A 135 -12.30 -21.83 3.97
C SER A 135 -11.11 -22.72 3.59
N GLN A 136 -10.20 -22.20 2.77
CA GLN A 136 -9.06 -22.90 2.19
C GLN A 136 -7.78 -22.06 2.31
N LEU A 137 -7.65 -21.22 3.35
CA LEU A 137 -6.47 -20.37 3.51
C LEU A 137 -5.20 -21.23 3.66
N PRO A 138 -4.03 -20.80 3.17
CA PRO A 138 -2.75 -21.46 3.45
C PRO A 138 -2.43 -21.31 4.95
N LYS A 139 -1.44 -22.03 5.47
CA LYS A 139 -1.03 -21.89 6.88
C LYS A 139 -0.49 -20.48 7.16
N TYR A 140 0.25 -19.93 6.21
CA TYR A 140 0.78 -18.57 6.23
C TYR A 140 0.38 -17.86 4.94
N THR A 141 -0.21 -16.69 5.09
CA THR A 141 -0.48 -15.77 3.98
C THR A 141 0.46 -14.59 4.11
N ILE A 142 1.27 -14.36 3.07
CA ILE A 142 2.20 -13.24 3.03
C ILE A 142 1.73 -12.28 1.94
N PHE A 143 1.33 -11.09 2.36
CA PHE A 143 0.87 -10.01 1.50
C PHE A 143 2.07 -9.14 1.13
N ILE A 144 2.31 -8.99 -0.17
CA ILE A 144 3.48 -8.30 -0.73
C ILE A 144 3.11 -7.47 -1.94
N HIS A 145 4.00 -6.56 -2.33
CA HIS A 145 3.87 -5.79 -3.57
C HIS A 145 4.55 -6.50 -4.74
N SER A 146 4.07 -6.23 -5.96
CA SER A 146 4.57 -6.86 -7.20
C SER A 146 5.92 -6.30 -7.68
N ASN A 147 6.16 -4.98 -7.55
CA ASN A 147 7.39 -4.38 -8.08
C ASN A 147 8.64 -5.00 -7.44
N LEU A 148 9.68 -5.18 -8.25
CA LEU A 148 10.97 -5.70 -7.82
C LEU A 148 11.65 -4.78 -6.79
N ASP A 149 11.64 -3.48 -7.06
CA ASP A 149 12.21 -2.45 -6.20
C ASP A 149 11.14 -1.83 -5.33
N GLN A 150 11.25 -2.08 -4.03
CA GLN A 150 10.35 -1.58 -3.02
C GLN A 150 11.11 -0.74 -2.00
N TRP A 151 10.90 0.57 -2.06
CA TRP A 151 11.51 1.53 -1.12
C TRP A 151 11.14 1.26 0.34
N HIS A 152 10.06 0.50 0.56
CA HIS A 152 9.57 0.15 1.89
C HIS A 152 10.12 -1.18 2.44
N ASN A 153 10.97 -1.87 1.68
CA ASN A 153 11.84 -2.90 2.26
C ASN A 153 13.03 -2.21 2.93
N ASP A 154 13.18 -2.43 4.23
CA ASP A 154 14.24 -1.81 5.03
C ASP A 154 15.43 -2.75 5.19
N LEU A 155 15.17 -3.96 5.67
CA LEU A 155 16.15 -5.01 5.87
C LEU A 155 16.39 -5.69 4.51
N PHE A 156 17.66 -6.00 4.23
CA PHE A 156 18.09 -6.71 3.02
C PHE A 156 18.02 -5.95 1.68
N GLY A 157 17.85 -4.62 1.71
CA GLY A 157 17.81 -3.78 0.51
C GLY A 157 16.40 -3.62 -0.05
N THR A 158 16.27 -3.16 -1.30
CA THR A 158 14.98 -2.81 -1.92
C THR A 158 14.16 -4.01 -2.37
N HIS A 159 14.76 -5.19 -2.52
CA HIS A 159 14.08 -6.37 -3.04
C HIS A 159 13.32 -7.15 -1.96
N THR A 160 12.14 -7.67 -2.30
CA THR A 160 11.29 -8.44 -1.36
C THR A 160 11.78 -9.87 -1.15
N SER A 161 12.39 -10.50 -2.16
CA SER A 161 12.82 -11.92 -2.08
C SER A 161 13.78 -12.22 -0.93
N PRO A 162 14.82 -11.39 -0.65
CA PRO A 162 15.68 -11.58 0.51
C PRO A 162 14.93 -11.54 1.86
N ALA A 163 13.95 -10.64 2.01
CA ALA A 163 13.13 -10.58 3.22
C ALA A 163 12.32 -11.88 3.38
N LEU A 164 11.67 -12.35 2.31
CA LEU A 164 10.90 -13.60 2.34
C LEU A 164 11.77 -14.82 2.72
N LYS A 165 13.00 -14.91 2.19
CA LYS A 165 13.93 -16.01 2.52
C LYS A 165 14.32 -16.06 3.99
N ASN A 166 14.35 -14.91 4.67
CA ASN A 166 14.79 -14.80 6.05
C ASN A 166 13.61 -14.69 7.04
N LEU A 167 12.37 -14.62 6.56
CA LEU A 167 11.19 -14.50 7.40
C LEU A 167 11.05 -15.73 8.32
N ARG A 168 11.03 -15.49 9.62
CA ARG A 168 10.77 -16.52 10.62
C ARG A 168 9.27 -16.77 10.72
N LEU A 169 8.80 -17.87 10.12
CA LEU A 169 7.41 -18.32 10.26
C LEU A 169 7.00 -18.56 11.72
N GLU A 170 7.95 -18.93 12.59
CA GLU A 170 7.74 -19.03 14.04
C GLU A 170 7.29 -17.69 14.67
N ALA A 171 7.75 -16.55 14.15
CA ALA A 171 7.28 -15.25 14.60
C ALA A 171 5.84 -14.99 14.17
N VAL A 172 5.45 -15.47 12.98
CA VAL A 172 4.07 -15.41 12.49
C VAL A 172 3.16 -16.31 13.34
N ASP A 173 3.60 -17.52 13.71
CA ASP A 173 2.88 -18.40 14.63
C ASP A 173 2.71 -17.75 16.02
N ALA A 174 3.77 -17.12 16.53
CA ALA A 174 3.76 -16.54 17.87
C ALA A 174 2.91 -15.28 17.98
N GLN A 175 2.91 -14.43 16.95
CA GLN A 175 2.28 -13.11 16.96
C GLN A 175 0.97 -13.08 16.17
N GLY A 176 0.74 -14.01 15.25
CA GLY A 176 -0.39 -14.07 14.32
C GLY A 176 -0.31 -13.08 13.16
N TYR A 177 0.35 -11.94 13.34
CA TYR A 177 0.61 -10.91 12.34
C TYR A 177 2.02 -10.35 12.53
N VAL A 178 2.77 -10.23 11.43
CA VAL A 178 4.12 -9.64 11.42
C VAL A 178 4.25 -8.72 10.20
N ASN A 179 4.62 -7.47 10.44
CA ASN A 179 5.00 -6.57 9.34
C ASN A 179 6.39 -6.96 8.82
N LEU A 180 6.58 -6.99 7.51
CA LEU A 180 7.89 -7.31 6.92
C LEU A 180 8.89 -6.16 7.12
N ARG A 181 8.41 -4.95 7.35
CA ARG A 181 9.21 -3.76 7.68
C ARG A 181 9.28 -3.58 9.20
N CYS A 182 10.45 -3.13 9.68
CA CYS A 182 10.68 -2.77 11.07
C CYS A 182 10.93 -1.26 11.28
N GLU A 183 11.41 -0.55 10.25
CA GLU A 183 11.70 0.89 10.28
C GLU A 183 10.43 1.71 10.56
N HIS A 184 10.50 2.55 11.59
CA HIS A 184 9.33 3.26 12.14
C HIS A 184 8.78 4.34 11.24
N ASN A 185 9.63 4.97 10.42
CA ASN A 185 9.21 6.03 9.52
C ASN A 185 8.92 5.48 8.11
N PRO A 186 7.73 5.67 7.55
CA PRO A 186 6.57 6.36 8.13
C PRO A 186 5.68 5.42 8.96
N GLY A 187 4.91 6.01 9.88
CA GLY A 187 3.73 5.37 10.48
C GLY A 187 3.74 5.23 12.01
N CYS A 188 4.93 5.07 12.60
CA CYS A 188 5.11 4.99 14.05
C CYS A 188 5.59 6.33 14.65
N PRO A 189 5.21 6.66 15.90
CA PRO A 189 4.29 5.93 16.77
C PRO A 189 2.81 6.11 16.39
N THR A 190 2.47 7.14 15.63
CA THR A 190 1.10 7.44 15.20
C THR A 190 1.08 7.91 13.75
N SER A 191 0.09 7.47 13.00
CA SER A 191 -0.12 7.80 11.58
C SER A 191 -1.49 8.40 11.30
N VAL A 192 -2.47 8.16 12.17
CA VAL A 192 -3.83 8.69 12.06
C VAL A 192 -4.32 9.16 13.43
N HIS A 193 -5.01 10.30 13.45
CA HIS A 193 -5.67 10.86 14.62
C HIS A 193 -7.17 11.02 14.31
N PRO A 194 -8.00 9.97 14.46
CA PRO A 194 -9.37 9.96 13.96
C PRO A 194 -10.23 11.13 14.43
N TRP A 195 -10.01 11.62 15.65
CA TRP A 195 -10.80 12.71 16.24
C TRP A 195 -10.25 14.11 16.01
N ASN A 196 -9.03 14.22 15.44
CA ASN A 196 -8.32 15.48 15.32
C ASN A 196 -7.90 15.75 13.86
N PRO A 197 -8.83 15.78 12.89
CA PRO A 197 -8.50 16.16 11.52
C PRO A 197 -8.02 17.61 11.46
N THR A 198 -7.09 17.90 10.55
CA THR A 198 -6.62 19.27 10.34
C THR A 198 -7.68 20.09 9.59
N GLN A 199 -7.57 21.42 9.65
CA GLN A 199 -8.45 22.30 8.88
C GLN A 199 -8.38 22.01 7.36
N ILE A 200 -7.20 21.63 6.87
CA ILE A 200 -7.00 21.26 5.46
C ILE A 200 -7.75 19.97 5.14
N ASP A 201 -7.71 18.97 6.02
CA ASP A 201 -8.44 17.71 5.81
C ASP A 201 -9.94 17.96 5.67
N ILE A 202 -10.48 18.84 6.52
CA ILE A 202 -11.91 19.21 6.50
C ILE A 202 -12.25 20.01 5.23
N GLU A 203 -11.47 21.04 4.89
CA GLU A 203 -11.75 21.90 3.74
C GLU A 203 -11.61 21.18 2.40
N LYS A 204 -10.76 20.15 2.33
CA LYS A 204 -10.51 19.37 1.12
C LYS A 204 -11.33 18.09 1.03
N ASP A 205 -12.22 17.84 1.99
CA ASP A 205 -13.01 16.61 2.02
C ASP A 205 -12.13 15.36 2.05
N ASP A 206 -10.98 15.43 2.74
CA ASP A 206 -10.02 14.33 2.83
C ASP A 206 -10.56 13.22 3.72
N ILE A 207 -10.26 11.96 3.36
CA ILE A 207 -10.72 10.78 4.09
C ILE A 207 -10.38 10.80 5.60
N ARG A 208 -9.32 11.53 6.00
CA ARG A 208 -8.95 11.77 7.40
C ARG A 208 -10.04 12.48 8.20
N ALA A 209 -10.82 13.37 7.58
CA ALA A 209 -11.92 14.06 8.24
C ALA A 209 -13.10 13.11 8.58
N TYR A 210 -13.21 11.99 7.86
CA TYR A 210 -14.27 11.00 8.00
C TYR A 210 -13.83 9.74 8.74
N PHE A 211 -12.59 9.70 9.24
CA PHE A 211 -11.98 8.48 9.74
C PHE A 211 -12.78 7.76 10.84
N PRO A 212 -13.43 8.44 11.81
CA PRO A 212 -14.27 7.75 12.78
C PRO A 212 -15.41 6.95 12.14
N GLN A 213 -16.12 7.53 11.17
CA GLN A 213 -17.23 6.88 10.46
C GLN A 213 -16.73 5.71 9.60
N VAL A 214 -15.58 5.88 8.96
CA VAL A 214 -14.90 4.82 8.20
C VAL A 214 -14.53 3.66 9.11
N TYR A 215 -13.91 3.94 10.26
CA TYR A 215 -13.51 2.92 11.23
C TYR A 215 -14.70 2.13 11.77
N GLN A 216 -15.78 2.82 12.15
CA GLN A 216 -17.03 2.18 12.57
C GLN A 216 -17.57 1.24 11.50
N THR A 217 -17.58 1.68 10.24
CA THR A 217 -18.10 0.89 9.11
C THR A 217 -17.25 -0.35 8.86
N LEU A 218 -15.93 -0.19 8.77
CA LEU A 218 -15.02 -1.28 8.46
C LEU A 218 -15.00 -2.34 9.56
N LEU A 219 -14.88 -1.92 10.81
CA LEU A 219 -14.74 -2.83 11.95
C LEU A 219 -16.06 -3.18 12.65
N ASN A 220 -17.18 -2.59 12.21
CA ASN A 220 -18.51 -2.78 12.78
C ASN A 220 -18.54 -2.55 14.29
N VAL A 221 -18.05 -1.38 14.71
CA VAL A 221 -17.95 -0.96 16.10
C VAL A 221 -18.74 0.32 16.36
N PRO A 222 -19.21 0.55 17.60
CA PRO A 222 -19.81 1.83 17.98
C PRO A 222 -18.76 2.95 18.00
N LEU A 223 -19.24 4.19 17.99
CA LEU A 223 -18.42 5.40 17.82
C LEU A 223 -17.43 5.60 18.98
N ASP A 224 -17.80 5.18 20.19
CA ASP A 224 -16.98 5.24 21.40
C ASP A 224 -15.83 4.21 21.43
N GLN A 225 -15.81 3.27 20.48
CA GLN A 225 -14.70 2.33 20.29
C GLN A 225 -13.69 2.77 19.22
N VAL A 226 -13.91 3.91 18.54
CA VAL A 226 -12.91 4.46 17.62
C VAL A 226 -11.72 5.00 18.44
N PRO A 227 -10.49 4.52 18.18
CA PRO A 227 -9.33 4.91 18.96
C PRO A 227 -8.93 6.37 18.72
N GLU A 228 -8.28 6.99 19.71
CA GLU A 228 -7.79 8.35 19.57
C GLU A 228 -6.60 8.46 18.62
N HIS A 229 -5.75 7.45 18.61
CA HIS A 229 -4.55 7.38 17.79
C HIS A 229 -4.38 5.98 17.21
N ILE A 230 -3.96 5.92 15.95
CA ILE A 230 -3.58 4.68 15.28
C ILE A 230 -2.15 4.80 14.78
N GLY A 231 -1.35 3.77 14.98
CA GLY A 231 0.03 3.72 14.55
C GLY A 231 0.49 2.31 14.25
N ASN A 232 1.23 2.16 13.16
CA ASN A 232 1.90 0.93 12.77
C ASN A 232 2.99 1.30 11.76
N VAL A 233 3.97 0.42 11.63
CA VAL A 233 4.94 0.51 10.55
C VAL A 233 4.21 0.46 9.20
N CYS A 234 4.57 1.35 8.28
CA CYS A 234 3.88 1.53 7.00
C CYS A 234 3.97 0.33 6.04
N CYS A 235 3.07 0.40 5.05
CA CYS A 235 3.31 0.09 3.63
C CYS A 235 2.82 -1.28 3.16
N GLY A 236 1.95 -1.93 3.92
CA GLY A 236 1.10 -3.00 3.39
C GLY A 236 1.81 -4.32 3.04
N GLN A 237 3.05 -4.55 3.48
CA GLN A 237 3.68 -5.87 3.37
C GLN A 237 3.78 -6.55 4.73
N PHE A 238 3.13 -7.71 4.87
CA PHE A 238 3.02 -8.40 6.15
C PHE A 238 2.69 -9.87 5.96
N ALA A 239 3.01 -10.68 6.96
CA ALA A 239 2.67 -12.08 7.04
C ALA A 239 1.63 -12.31 8.15
N VAL A 240 0.65 -13.18 7.86
CA VAL A 240 -0.45 -13.49 8.76
C VAL A 240 -0.64 -15.00 8.82
N SER A 241 -0.87 -15.55 10.02
CA SER A 241 -1.23 -16.95 10.17
C SER A 241 -2.69 -17.18 9.77
N ARG A 242 -3.00 -18.40 9.30
CA ARG A 242 -4.36 -18.84 9.04
C ARG A 242 -5.28 -18.59 10.23
N GLU A 243 -4.81 -19.01 11.40
CA GLU A 243 -5.55 -18.91 12.66
C GLU A 243 -5.89 -17.47 12.96
N ARG A 244 -4.98 -16.53 12.64
CA ARG A 244 -5.23 -15.11 12.84
C ARG A 244 -6.27 -14.55 11.88
N ILE A 245 -6.21 -14.90 10.59
CA ILE A 245 -7.23 -14.46 9.62
C ILE A 245 -8.62 -14.95 10.04
N LEU A 246 -8.71 -16.21 10.48
CA LEU A 246 -9.96 -16.87 10.86
C LEU A 246 -10.58 -16.37 12.18
N GLN A 247 -9.86 -15.60 12.99
CA GLN A 247 -10.43 -14.97 14.20
C GLN A 247 -11.48 -13.92 13.86
N ARG A 248 -11.41 -13.32 12.68
CA ARG A 248 -12.40 -12.39 12.16
C ARG A 248 -13.33 -13.12 11.19
N PRO A 249 -14.66 -13.06 11.35
CA PRO A 249 -15.59 -13.77 10.46
C PRO A 249 -15.50 -13.28 9.01
N ARG A 250 -15.83 -14.15 8.06
CA ARG A 250 -15.77 -13.86 6.62
C ARG A 250 -16.57 -12.62 6.23
N GLU A 251 -17.73 -12.44 6.84
CA GLU A 251 -18.67 -11.36 6.57
C GLU A 251 -18.06 -9.98 6.87
N ASP A 252 -17.07 -9.90 7.77
CA ASP A 252 -16.35 -8.67 8.03
C ASP A 252 -15.45 -8.26 6.85
N TYR A 253 -14.73 -9.22 6.26
CA TYR A 253 -13.91 -8.96 5.07
C TYR A 253 -14.79 -8.63 3.86
N GLU A 254 -15.96 -9.25 3.74
CA GLU A 254 -16.95 -8.90 2.71
C GLU A 254 -17.52 -7.49 2.89
N ARG A 255 -17.73 -7.05 4.14
CA ARG A 255 -18.10 -5.65 4.45
C ARG A 255 -16.99 -4.67 4.09
N MET A 256 -15.74 -5.02 4.36
CA MET A 256 -14.57 -4.22 3.96
C MET A 256 -14.51 -4.07 2.43
N LEU A 257 -14.64 -5.16 1.67
CA LEU A 257 -14.72 -5.09 0.20
C LEU A 257 -15.86 -4.22 -0.29
N ARG A 258 -17.04 -4.36 0.32
CA ARG A 258 -18.21 -3.54 -0.02
C ARG A 258 -17.91 -2.05 0.19
N TRP A 259 -17.30 -1.69 1.31
CA TRP A 259 -16.89 -0.29 1.54
C TRP A 259 -15.88 0.19 0.52
N ALA A 260 -14.89 -0.64 0.16
CA ALA A 260 -13.87 -0.30 -0.83
C ALA A 260 -14.47 0.03 -2.22
N GLU A 261 -15.47 -0.77 -2.62
CA GLU A 261 -16.19 -0.62 -3.88
C GLU A 261 -17.17 0.56 -3.87
N GLU A 262 -18.00 0.66 -2.82
CA GLU A 262 -19.19 1.51 -2.83
C GLU A 262 -18.98 2.90 -2.22
N THR A 263 -17.88 3.14 -1.49
CA THR A 263 -17.69 4.43 -0.80
C THR A 263 -17.51 5.61 -1.76
N ASP A 264 -18.19 6.71 -1.44
CA ASP A 264 -18.10 8.02 -2.09
C ASP A 264 -17.23 9.01 -1.30
N LEU A 265 -16.73 8.63 -0.12
CA LEU A 265 -15.93 9.48 0.78
C LEU A 265 -14.51 9.75 0.25
N THR A 266 -14.02 8.93 -0.68
CA THR A 266 -12.67 9.05 -1.23
C THR A 266 -12.53 8.29 -2.55
N ASP A 267 -11.39 8.46 -3.22
CA ASP A 267 -11.06 7.76 -4.45
C ASP A 267 -10.38 6.41 -4.17
N SER A 268 -9.98 5.69 -5.23
CA SER A 268 -9.28 4.41 -5.10
C SER A 268 -7.97 4.51 -4.29
N PHE A 269 -7.26 5.64 -4.37
CA PHE A 269 -6.04 5.85 -3.62
C PHE A 269 -6.33 6.01 -2.13
N GLY A 270 -7.34 6.79 -1.76
CA GLY A 270 -7.76 6.97 -0.37
C GLY A 270 -8.29 5.67 0.26
N VAL A 271 -8.99 4.83 -0.51
CA VAL A 271 -9.40 3.48 -0.05
C VAL A 271 -8.17 2.67 0.33
N GLY A 272 -7.16 2.60 -0.56
CA GLY A 272 -5.91 1.87 -0.29
C GLY A 272 -5.17 2.44 0.93
N TRP A 273 -5.12 3.77 1.05
CA TRP A 273 -4.51 4.45 2.18
C TRP A 273 -5.17 4.07 3.51
N VAL A 274 -6.51 4.03 3.58
CA VAL A 274 -7.24 3.64 4.79
C VAL A 274 -6.83 2.24 5.23
N TYR A 275 -6.84 1.26 4.32
CA TYR A 275 -6.44 -0.11 4.64
C TYR A 275 -4.99 -0.21 5.10
N GLU A 276 -4.07 0.51 4.45
CA GLU A 276 -2.67 0.58 4.87
C GLU A 276 -2.54 1.01 6.34
N LYS A 277 -3.41 1.90 6.83
CA LYS A 277 -3.38 2.38 8.22
C LYS A 277 -3.94 1.41 9.24
N ILE A 278 -4.71 0.40 8.83
CA ILE A 278 -5.44 -0.46 9.77
C ILE A 278 -5.23 -1.95 9.57
N TRP A 279 -4.35 -2.39 8.66
CA TRP A 279 -4.10 -3.83 8.45
C TRP A 279 -3.80 -4.59 9.75
N HIS A 280 -2.94 -4.03 10.60
CA HIS A 280 -2.61 -4.64 11.89
C HIS A 280 -3.85 -4.78 12.78
N ILE A 281 -4.77 -3.81 12.77
CA ILE A 281 -6.04 -3.86 13.52
C ILE A 281 -7.01 -4.87 12.91
N ILE A 282 -7.11 -4.94 11.58
CA ILE A 282 -7.91 -5.96 10.88
C ILE A 282 -7.48 -7.35 11.33
N PHE A 283 -6.17 -7.58 11.46
CA PHE A 283 -5.57 -8.80 11.96
C PHE A 283 -5.30 -8.79 13.48
N GLY A 284 -6.07 -8.03 14.26
CA GLY A 284 -6.18 -8.19 15.71
C GLY A 284 -4.96 -7.74 16.53
N MET A 285 -4.15 -6.81 16.02
CA MET A 285 -3.10 -6.14 16.77
C MET A 285 -3.63 -4.85 17.42
N ASP A 286 -2.89 -4.35 18.41
CA ASP A 286 -3.24 -3.12 19.12
C ASP A 286 -3.30 -1.89 18.19
N MET A 287 -4.13 -0.91 18.55
CA MET A 287 -4.28 0.34 17.77
C MET A 287 -2.96 1.07 17.51
N ILE A 288 -2.00 0.99 18.44
CA ILE A 288 -0.61 1.40 18.27
C ILE A 288 0.27 0.15 18.31
N TYR A 289 0.67 -0.34 17.15
CA TYR A 289 1.55 -1.49 16.98
C TYR A 289 2.90 -1.07 16.43
N CYS A 290 3.78 -0.60 17.32
CA CYS A 290 5.09 -0.05 16.97
C CYS A 290 6.20 -0.71 17.82
N PRO A 291 6.54 -1.98 17.56
CA PRO A 291 7.60 -2.67 18.29
C PRO A 291 8.93 -1.93 18.12
N ARG A 292 9.82 -2.02 19.12
CA ARG A 292 11.20 -1.51 19.01
C ARG A 292 11.86 -2.10 17.75
N TYR A 293 12.50 -1.26 16.94
CA TYR A 293 13.12 -1.66 15.67
C TYR A 293 13.98 -2.91 15.79
N GLU A 294 14.88 -2.96 16.77
CA GLU A 294 15.79 -4.09 16.96
C GLU A 294 15.05 -5.35 17.39
N GLN A 295 13.97 -5.22 18.16
CA GLN A 295 13.13 -6.34 18.57
C GLN A 295 12.34 -6.88 17.39
N CYS A 296 11.72 -6.02 16.58
CA CYS A 296 11.08 -6.44 15.33
C CYS A 296 12.04 -7.20 14.43
N ARG A 297 13.24 -6.67 14.21
CA ARG A 297 14.28 -7.32 13.40
C ARG A 297 14.72 -8.67 13.98
N CYS A 298 14.86 -8.77 15.30
CA CYS A 298 15.17 -10.02 15.99
C CYS A 298 14.04 -11.05 15.86
N ASP A 299 12.80 -10.63 16.05
CA ASP A 299 11.63 -11.51 15.98
C ASP A 299 11.39 -11.98 14.55
N THR A 300 11.28 -11.05 13.60
CA THR A 300 10.92 -11.35 12.21
C THR A 300 12.03 -12.09 11.46
N TYR A 301 13.31 -11.79 11.74
CA TYR A 301 14.45 -12.27 10.93
C TYR A 301 15.55 -12.98 11.73
N GLY A 302 15.40 -13.14 13.05
CA GLY A 302 16.38 -13.83 13.91
C GLY A 302 17.63 -13.01 14.22
N TRP A 303 17.63 -11.72 13.90
CA TRP A 303 18.78 -10.84 14.01
C TRP A 303 18.80 -10.10 15.35
N CYS A 304 19.27 -10.79 16.38
CA CYS A 304 19.08 -10.40 17.77
C CYS A 304 20.27 -9.66 18.42
N GLY A 305 21.33 -9.37 17.67
CA GLY A 305 22.50 -8.65 18.17
C GLY A 305 23.78 -9.50 18.16
N PRO A 306 24.80 -9.11 18.96
CA PRO A 306 24.77 -8.03 19.95
C PRO A 306 24.53 -6.65 19.32
N LEU A 307 23.80 -5.78 20.02
CA LEU A 307 23.61 -4.38 19.66
C LEU A 307 24.83 -3.55 20.09
N ALA A 308 24.92 -2.29 19.63
CA ALA A 308 26.00 -1.38 20.04
C ALA A 308 26.06 -1.14 21.57
N SER A 309 24.93 -1.33 22.26
CA SER A 309 24.82 -1.29 23.72
C SER A 309 25.40 -2.53 24.43
N GLY A 310 25.74 -3.59 23.70
CA GLY A 310 26.08 -4.91 24.24
C GLY A 310 24.87 -5.79 24.57
N GLU A 311 23.64 -5.29 24.39
CA GLU A 311 22.41 -6.06 24.56
C GLU A 311 22.29 -7.14 23.47
N THR A 312 21.89 -8.36 23.85
CA THR A 312 21.45 -9.41 22.92
C THR A 312 19.99 -9.71 23.21
N LEU A 313 19.16 -9.58 22.18
CA LEU A 313 17.73 -9.81 22.24
C LEU A 313 17.40 -11.30 22.19
N GLN A 314 16.19 -11.64 22.60
CA GLN A 314 15.63 -12.97 22.39
C GLN A 314 14.50 -12.87 21.39
N ALA A 315 14.58 -13.72 20.37
CA ALA A 315 13.56 -13.84 19.35
C ALA A 315 12.31 -14.48 19.95
N VAL A 316 11.14 -13.97 19.59
CA VAL A 316 9.86 -14.54 19.97
C VAL A 316 9.77 -15.99 19.51
N ARG A 317 9.07 -16.81 20.29
CA ARG A 317 8.77 -18.22 20.02
C ARG A 317 7.29 -18.48 20.14
N ALA A 318 6.78 -19.37 19.31
CA ALA A 318 5.41 -19.84 19.42
C ALA A 318 5.24 -20.63 20.73
N LYS A 319 4.06 -20.53 21.35
CA LYS A 319 3.74 -21.37 22.51
C LYS A 319 3.54 -22.81 22.02
N SER A 320 4.29 -23.74 22.60
CA SER A 320 4.17 -25.19 22.38
C SER A 320 2.83 -25.74 22.84
#